data_AF-Q01WE2-F1
#
_entry.id   AF-Q01WE2-F1
#
_cell.length_a   1.000
_cell.length_b   1.000
_cell.length_c   1.000
_cell.angle_alpha   90.00
_cell.angle_beta   90.00
_cell.angle_gamma   90.00
#
_symmetry.space_group_name_H-M   'P 1'
#
loop_
_entity.id
_entity.type
_entity.pdbx_description
1 polymer ?
#
loop_
_entity_poly.entity_id
_entity_poly.type
_entity_poly.pdbx_seq_one_letter_code
_entity_poly.pdbx_strand_id
1 'polypeptide(L)'
;MQTSCTRRKLLMLAGAGLTGIRLHAASGDFWNRKPPSQWTTQEIDQIITKSPWAKEVKAQYAPGENPAGYPGGSQGGGYPGGGYPGGGYPGGGRPSGGIGIPGIGGLGIPGMGGGRPRGGGGPNRGGQTSPYSGTVRWDSALAIQDAMKSGPPEAFDGHYVISVSGIPLMGGTRYQGEDDDNSPASRRRDQDDMDRLKGLSVLEVKGRNHVQAGIAQRQVSSGSIFLIGFSKELLPLSVHDGDVIFTTQLGRLIVKAHFLLKEMLYHDELAV
;
A
#
# COMPACT_ATOMS: atom_id res chain seq x y z
N MET A 1 -73.07 -33.63 14.81
CA MET A 1 -72.29 -33.77 16.05
C MET A 1 -70.97 -33.04 15.83
N GLN A 2 -70.90 -31.77 16.22
CA GLN A 2 -70.39 -31.26 17.49
C GLN A 2 -68.87 -31.41 17.67
N THR A 3 -68.24 -30.24 17.65
CA THR A 3 -66.92 -29.78 18.08
C THR A 3 -66.31 -30.47 19.31
N SER A 4 -64.97 -30.58 19.34
CA SER A 4 -64.16 -30.52 20.56
C SER A 4 -62.76 -29.96 20.26
N CYS A 5 -62.51 -28.72 20.72
CA CYS A 5 -61.18 -28.10 20.84
C CYS A 5 -60.38 -28.72 22.00
N THR A 6 -59.04 -28.62 21.99
CA THR A 6 -58.12 -28.29 23.13
C THR A 6 -56.65 -28.42 22.66
N ARG A 7 -55.92 -27.34 22.35
CA ARG A 7 -55.04 -26.52 23.22
C ARG A 7 -54.02 -27.30 24.06
N ARG A 8 -52.73 -27.31 23.65
CA ARG A 8 -51.53 -27.02 24.48
C ARG A 8 -50.23 -27.56 23.84
N LYS A 9 -49.41 -26.70 23.26
CA LYS A 9 -48.11 -26.29 23.85
C LYS A 9 -47.30 -25.45 22.85
N LEU A 10 -47.16 -24.20 23.27
CA LEU A 10 -46.18 -23.19 22.89
C LEU A 10 -44.74 -23.76 22.97
N LEU A 11 -43.93 -23.48 21.96
CA LEU A 11 -42.47 -23.36 22.10
C LEU A 11 -42.01 -22.22 21.17
N MET A 12 -41.93 -21.03 21.77
CA MET A 12 -41.16 -19.89 21.27
C MET A 12 -39.76 -19.98 21.90
N LEU A 13 -38.73 -19.98 21.07
CA LEU A 13 -37.34 -19.59 21.37
C LEU A 13 -36.75 -19.15 20.02
N ALA A 14 -36.83 -17.87 19.66
CA ALA A 14 -35.96 -16.77 20.10
C ALA A 14 -34.49 -16.96 19.66
N GLY A 15 -34.14 -16.23 18.60
CA GLY A 15 -32.87 -15.50 18.48
C GLY A 15 -31.57 -16.32 18.34
N ALA A 16 -31.12 -16.49 17.10
CA ALA A 16 -29.70 -16.49 16.79
C ALA A 16 -29.48 -15.53 15.62
N GLY A 17 -28.66 -14.50 15.84
CA GLY A 17 -28.44 -13.41 14.91
C GLY A 17 -27.98 -13.90 13.54
N LEU A 18 -28.56 -13.31 12.50
CA LEU A 18 -28.00 -13.33 11.15
C LEU A 18 -26.69 -12.55 11.17
N THR A 19 -25.62 -13.16 11.69
CA THR A 19 -24.28 -12.77 11.28
C THR A 19 -24.21 -13.04 9.80
N GLY A 20 -24.10 -11.96 9.03
CA GLY A 20 -23.98 -11.98 7.58
C GLY A 20 -22.67 -12.65 7.18
N ILE A 21 -22.63 -13.98 7.26
CA ILE A 21 -21.77 -14.76 6.40
C ILE A 21 -22.46 -14.67 5.04
N ARG A 22 -22.09 -13.66 4.25
CA ARG A 22 -22.27 -13.69 2.80
C ARG A 22 -21.50 -14.93 2.33
N LEU A 23 -22.19 -16.07 2.28
CA LEU A 23 -21.81 -17.21 1.46
C LEU A 23 -21.71 -16.69 0.02
N HIS A 24 -20.52 -16.25 -0.40
CA HIS A 24 -20.21 -15.97 -1.81
C HIS A 24 -20.05 -17.27 -2.62
N ALA A 25 -20.36 -18.42 -2.04
CA ALA A 25 -20.39 -19.71 -2.70
C ALA A 25 -21.79 -19.99 -3.27
N ALA A 26 -22.18 -19.34 -4.38
CA ALA A 26 -23.23 -19.81 -5.30
C ALA A 26 -23.43 -18.89 -6.54
N SER A 27 -22.36 -18.31 -7.06
CA SER A 27 -22.29 -17.87 -8.45
C SER A 27 -20.88 -18.24 -8.86
N GLY A 28 -20.68 -19.45 -9.38
CA GLY A 28 -19.37 -19.74 -9.98
C GLY A 28 -19.14 -18.66 -11.03
N ASP A 29 -18.10 -17.87 -10.81
CA ASP A 29 -17.34 -17.12 -11.79
C ASP A 29 -18.07 -16.98 -13.12
N PHE A 30 -18.91 -15.94 -13.25
CA PHE A 30 -19.71 -15.73 -14.46
C PHE A 30 -18.83 -15.67 -15.72
N TRP A 31 -17.55 -15.28 -15.55
CA TRP A 31 -16.52 -15.26 -16.58
C TRP A 31 -16.22 -16.64 -17.18
N ASN A 32 -16.43 -17.73 -16.43
CA ASN A 32 -16.29 -19.11 -16.91
C ASN A 32 -17.60 -19.72 -17.42
N ARG A 33 -18.73 -19.02 -17.30
CA ARG A 33 -20.07 -19.56 -17.61
C ARG A 33 -20.77 -18.85 -18.75
N LYS A 34 -20.44 -17.57 -18.96
CA LYS A 34 -21.08 -16.70 -19.94
C LYS A 34 -20.01 -16.14 -20.88
N PRO A 35 -20.30 -16.04 -22.19
CA PRO A 35 -19.41 -15.33 -23.10
C PRO A 35 -19.33 -13.84 -22.72
N PRO A 36 -18.20 -13.15 -22.99
CA PRO A 36 -18.03 -11.71 -22.70
C PRO A 36 -19.14 -10.80 -23.20
N SER A 37 -19.76 -11.16 -24.33
CA SER A 37 -20.86 -10.41 -24.93
C SER A 37 -22.12 -10.36 -24.06
N GLN A 38 -22.26 -11.26 -23.09
CA GLN A 38 -23.40 -11.35 -22.17
C GLN A 38 -23.11 -10.75 -20.79
N TRP A 39 -21.93 -10.19 -20.56
CA TRP A 39 -21.60 -9.59 -19.27
C TRP A 39 -22.29 -8.25 -19.11
N THR A 40 -22.92 -8.08 -17.95
CA THR A 40 -23.50 -6.81 -17.53
C THR A 40 -22.41 -5.83 -17.10
N THR A 41 -22.71 -4.54 -17.02
CA THR A 41 -21.77 -3.53 -16.51
C THR A 41 -21.28 -3.86 -15.09
N GLN A 42 -22.15 -4.37 -14.22
CA GLN A 42 -21.78 -4.75 -12.85
C GLN A 42 -20.81 -5.94 -12.81
N GLU A 43 -21.02 -6.91 -13.71
CA GLU A 43 -20.12 -8.04 -13.89
C GLU A 43 -18.76 -7.56 -14.43
N ILE A 44 -18.74 -6.65 -15.41
CA ILE A 44 -17.50 -6.02 -15.90
C ILE A 44 -16.78 -5.28 -14.77
N ASP A 45 -17.47 -4.47 -13.98
CA ASP A 45 -16.88 -3.77 -12.83
C ASP A 45 -16.31 -4.77 -11.81
N GLN A 46 -17.02 -5.87 -11.56
CA GLN A 46 -16.57 -6.93 -10.67
C GLN A 46 -15.29 -7.59 -11.18
N ILE A 47 -15.20 -7.95 -12.47
CA ILE A 47 -14.00 -8.63 -12.98
C ILE A 47 -12.78 -7.72 -13.03
N ILE A 48 -12.94 -6.42 -13.27
CA ILE A 48 -11.83 -5.47 -13.34
C ILE A 48 -11.42 -4.88 -11.98
N THR A 49 -12.17 -5.13 -10.90
CA THR A 49 -11.85 -4.62 -9.55
C THR A 49 -11.77 -5.68 -8.46
N LYS A 50 -12.54 -6.77 -8.56
CA LYS A 50 -12.76 -7.77 -7.50
C LYS A 50 -12.73 -9.19 -8.08
N SER A 51 -11.61 -9.56 -8.68
CA SER A 51 -11.43 -10.85 -9.33
C SER A 51 -10.09 -11.49 -8.97
N PRO A 52 -9.83 -12.72 -9.42
CA PRO A 52 -8.51 -13.33 -9.33
C PRO A 52 -7.40 -12.44 -9.94
N TRP A 53 -7.72 -11.70 -11.01
CA TRP A 53 -6.80 -10.81 -11.75
C TRP A 53 -6.74 -9.38 -11.23
N ALA A 54 -7.63 -8.96 -10.33
CA ALA A 54 -7.71 -7.59 -9.81
C ALA A 54 -7.74 -7.57 -8.27
N LYS A 55 -6.73 -6.96 -7.66
CA LYS A 55 -6.56 -6.86 -6.20
C LYS A 55 -6.62 -5.42 -5.75
N GLU A 56 -7.56 -5.12 -4.85
CA GLU A 56 -7.54 -3.89 -4.06
C GLU A 56 -6.38 -3.96 -3.05
N VAL A 57 -5.53 -2.93 -3.03
CA VAL A 57 -4.34 -2.87 -2.20
C VAL A 57 -4.26 -1.53 -1.48
N LYS A 58 -3.58 -1.53 -0.33
CA LYS A 58 -3.19 -0.31 0.37
C LYS A 58 -1.68 -0.12 0.24
N ALA A 59 -1.26 1.05 -0.23
CA ALA A 59 0.16 1.34 -0.34
C ALA A 59 0.78 1.54 1.05
N GLN A 60 2.04 1.16 1.20
CA GLN A 60 2.83 1.33 2.41
C GLN A 60 3.93 2.35 2.15
N TYR A 61 4.33 3.12 3.16
CA TYR A 61 5.52 3.96 3.01
C TYR A 61 6.77 3.09 2.95
N ALA A 62 7.72 3.46 2.09
CA ALA A 62 9.02 2.80 2.03
C ALA A 62 9.75 2.95 3.39
N PRO A 63 10.55 1.95 3.81
CA PRO A 63 11.28 2.02 5.07
C PRO A 63 12.16 3.28 5.15
N GLY A 64 12.08 3.99 6.29
CA GLY A 64 12.84 5.23 6.51
C GLY A 64 12.14 6.51 6.04
N GLU A 65 10.94 6.40 5.45
CA GLU A 65 10.15 7.57 5.07
C GLU A 65 9.12 7.96 6.14
N ASN A 66 9.03 9.27 6.41
CA ASN A 66 8.02 9.82 7.32
C ASN A 66 6.72 10.15 6.56
N PRO A 67 5.55 9.64 6.98
CA PRO A 67 4.26 9.94 6.34
C PRO A 67 3.87 11.42 6.40
N ALA A 68 4.25 12.08 7.50
CA ALA A 68 4.21 13.52 7.61
C ALA A 68 5.42 14.04 6.85
N GLY A 69 5.21 14.71 5.71
CA GLY A 69 6.26 15.34 4.90
C GLY A 69 7.03 16.48 5.60
N TYR A 70 7.17 16.40 6.93
CA TYR A 70 8.20 17.12 7.66
C TYR A 70 9.55 16.61 7.18
N PRO A 71 10.45 17.49 6.71
CA PRO A 71 11.86 17.15 6.59
C PRO A 71 12.31 16.76 7.99
N GLY A 72 12.44 15.45 8.22
CA GLY A 72 12.93 14.90 9.47
C GLY A 72 14.31 15.49 9.69
N GLY A 73 14.41 16.32 10.74
CA GLY A 73 15.65 16.93 11.16
C GLY A 73 16.76 15.89 11.23
N SER A 74 17.90 16.29 10.67
CA SER A 74 19.19 15.63 10.77
C SER A 74 19.29 14.79 12.04
N GLN A 75 19.25 13.48 11.86
CA GLN A 75 19.52 12.53 12.92
C GLN A 75 20.91 12.84 13.45
N GLY A 76 20.95 13.32 14.70
CA GLY A 76 22.13 13.87 15.34
C GLY A 76 23.36 12.99 15.16
N GLY A 77 24.26 13.44 14.28
CA GLY A 77 25.67 13.07 14.32
C GLY A 77 26.27 13.72 15.54
N GLY A 78 26.40 12.96 16.62
CA GLY A 78 27.20 13.34 17.77
C GLY A 78 28.64 13.53 17.32
N TYR A 79 29.12 14.77 17.33
CA TYR A 79 30.54 15.06 17.23
C TYR A 79 31.23 14.60 18.52
N PRO A 80 32.24 13.73 18.46
CA PRO A 80 33.08 13.40 19.60
C PRO A 80 34.29 14.32 19.63
N GLY A 81 34.46 15.04 20.74
CA GLY A 81 35.75 15.53 21.18
C GLY A 81 36.06 17.00 20.92
N GLY A 82 36.66 17.64 21.92
CA GLY A 82 37.28 18.95 21.78
C GLY A 82 37.17 19.83 23.02
N GLY A 83 37.65 19.36 24.18
CA GLY A 83 37.92 20.28 25.27
C GLY A 83 39.14 21.13 24.93
N TYR A 84 39.01 22.46 25.00
CA TYR A 84 40.12 23.37 25.26
C TYR A 84 39.65 24.56 26.12
N PRO A 85 40.53 25.14 26.95
CA PRO A 85 40.17 25.98 28.09
C PRO A 85 40.45 27.47 27.84
N GLY A 86 39.83 28.32 28.66
CA GLY A 86 40.39 29.61 29.03
C GLY A 86 39.64 30.85 28.55
N GLY A 87 39.66 31.87 29.42
CA GLY A 87 39.39 33.26 29.05
C GLY A 87 38.35 33.93 29.94
N GLY A 88 38.80 34.53 31.05
CA GLY A 88 37.96 35.22 32.02
C GLY A 88 37.55 36.64 31.61
N TYR A 89 36.53 37.16 32.30
CA TYR A 89 36.33 38.59 32.54
C TYR A 89 35.64 38.79 33.90
N PRO A 90 36.16 39.68 34.76
CA PRO A 90 35.60 40.00 36.07
C PRO A 90 34.78 41.31 36.07
N GLY A 91 33.79 41.39 36.95
CA GLY A 91 33.10 42.64 37.34
C GLY A 91 31.59 42.54 37.15
N GLY A 92 30.73 42.83 38.12
CA GLY A 92 30.92 43.37 39.46
C GLY A 92 29.54 43.61 40.10
N GLY A 93 29.51 43.66 41.43
CA GLY A 93 28.49 44.38 42.20
C GLY A 93 27.20 43.65 42.59
N ARG A 94 27.13 43.20 43.85
CA ARG A 94 26.15 43.66 44.88
C ARG A 94 26.32 42.84 46.18
N PRO A 95 26.61 43.47 47.33
CA PRO A 95 26.50 42.84 48.65
C PRO A 95 25.20 43.29 49.34
N SER A 96 24.40 42.35 49.83
CA SER A 96 23.43 42.59 50.90
C SER A 96 23.02 41.22 51.45
N GLY A 97 23.47 40.86 52.65
CA GLY A 97 22.61 40.92 53.84
C GLY A 97 21.63 39.74 53.81
N GLY A 98 21.93 38.58 54.38
CA GLY A 98 22.12 38.40 55.81
C GLY A 98 20.78 38.09 56.45
N ILE A 99 20.59 36.84 56.89
CA ILE A 99 19.96 36.37 58.14
C ILE A 99 19.46 34.94 57.88
N GLY A 100 20.22 33.99 58.41
CA GLY A 100 19.74 32.63 58.64
C GLY A 100 18.82 32.61 59.84
N ILE A 101 17.77 31.78 59.77
CA ILE A 101 17.06 31.29 60.94
C ILE A 101 17.40 29.79 61.04
N PRO A 102 18.27 29.39 61.98
CA PRO A 102 18.46 27.98 62.31
C PRO A 102 17.36 27.56 63.30
N GLY A 103 16.57 26.52 62.99
CA GLY A 103 15.73 25.89 64.02
C GLY A 103 14.29 25.53 63.67
N ILE A 104 13.95 25.18 62.42
CA ILE A 104 12.68 24.50 62.13
C ILE A 104 12.99 23.14 61.50
N GLY A 105 13.02 22.12 62.35
CA GLY A 105 12.94 20.74 61.92
C GLY A 105 11.51 20.38 61.53
N GLY A 106 11.39 19.55 60.50
CA GLY A 106 10.16 18.82 60.18
C GLY A 106 9.31 19.49 59.10
N LEU A 107 9.31 18.89 57.91
CA LEU A 107 8.14 18.27 57.28
C LEU A 107 8.55 17.83 55.88
N GLY A 108 8.62 16.52 55.68
CA GLY A 108 8.84 15.93 54.37
C GLY A 108 7.71 16.30 53.42
N ILE A 109 8.08 16.76 52.23
CA ILE A 109 7.22 16.70 51.05
C ILE A 109 7.79 15.58 50.17
N PRO A 110 7.18 14.38 50.17
CA PRO A 110 7.44 13.37 49.16
C PRO A 110 6.78 13.80 47.86
N GLY A 111 7.56 13.86 46.78
CA GLY A 111 7.01 13.85 45.42
C GLY A 111 7.09 15.19 44.69
N MET A 112 8.17 15.35 43.91
CA MET A 112 8.07 15.92 42.56
C MET A 112 9.35 15.63 41.76
N GLY A 113 9.75 14.36 41.72
CA GLY A 113 10.83 13.86 40.86
C GLY A 113 10.24 13.00 39.75
N GLY A 114 9.37 13.58 38.93
CA GLY A 114 8.78 12.91 37.77
C GLY A 114 9.87 12.57 36.77
N GLY A 115 10.44 11.37 36.91
CA GLY A 115 11.28 10.75 35.92
C GLY A 115 10.53 10.76 34.59
N ARG A 116 11.03 11.54 33.63
CA ARG A 116 10.56 11.47 32.25
C ARG A 116 10.73 10.02 31.80
N PRO A 117 9.66 9.34 31.38
CA PRO A 117 9.80 8.00 30.85
C PRO A 117 10.64 8.07 29.58
N ARG A 118 11.89 7.63 29.70
CA ARG A 118 12.67 7.10 28.58
C ARG A 118 11.94 5.84 28.15
N GLY A 119 11.04 5.95 27.18
CA GLY A 119 10.26 4.80 26.72
C GLY A 119 9.27 5.18 25.65
N GLY A 120 9.62 4.93 24.40
CA GLY A 120 8.73 5.12 23.26
C GLY A 120 9.37 4.82 21.91
N GLY A 121 10.45 4.04 21.87
CA GLY A 121 10.85 3.34 20.66
C GLY A 121 9.81 2.26 20.38
N GLY A 122 8.66 2.67 19.83
CA GLY A 122 7.70 1.75 19.26
C GLY A 122 8.38 0.94 18.16
N PRO A 123 7.98 -0.32 17.94
CA PRO A 123 8.61 -1.19 16.97
C PRO A 123 8.31 -0.67 15.55
N ASN A 124 9.11 0.27 15.06
CA ASN A 124 9.16 0.61 13.64
C ASN A 124 9.90 -0.51 12.91
N ARG A 125 9.26 -1.69 12.85
CA ARG A 125 9.54 -2.77 11.91
C ARG A 125 8.22 -3.11 11.22
N GLY A 126 7.89 -2.30 10.22
CA GLY A 126 6.71 -2.44 9.40
C GLY A 126 6.31 -1.07 8.89
N GLY A 127 6.42 -0.85 7.57
CA GLY A 127 6.12 0.43 6.95
C GLY A 127 4.74 0.94 7.40
N GLN A 128 4.69 2.22 7.80
CA GLN A 128 3.42 2.85 8.15
C GLN A 128 2.46 2.74 6.96
N THR A 129 1.23 2.29 7.20
CA THR A 129 0.22 2.19 6.14
C THR A 129 -0.12 3.59 5.62
N SER A 130 -0.07 3.79 4.31
CA SER A 130 -0.44 5.07 3.70
C SER A 130 -1.98 5.19 3.58
N PRO A 131 -2.53 6.41 3.45
CA PRO A 131 -3.96 6.58 3.17
C PRO A 131 -4.33 6.20 1.72
N TYR A 132 -3.35 5.90 0.87
CA TYR A 132 -3.59 5.61 -0.54
C TYR A 132 -3.96 4.15 -0.73
N SER A 133 -5.13 3.93 -1.33
CA SER A 133 -5.61 2.64 -1.79
C SER A 133 -5.77 2.66 -3.30
N GLY A 134 -5.55 1.52 -3.92
CA GLY A 134 -5.65 1.38 -5.36
C GLY A 134 -5.95 -0.04 -5.78
N THR A 135 -5.97 -0.26 -7.09
CA THR A 135 -6.17 -1.57 -7.68
C THR A 135 -4.92 -1.96 -8.46
N VAL A 136 -4.40 -3.15 -8.17
CA VAL A 136 -3.40 -3.82 -9.00
C VAL A 136 -4.12 -4.84 -9.85
N ARG A 137 -4.02 -4.74 -11.17
CA ARG A 137 -4.76 -5.60 -12.10
C ARG A 137 -3.87 -6.17 -13.18
N TRP A 138 -4.12 -7.42 -13.54
CA TRP A 138 -3.41 -8.14 -14.59
C TRP A 138 -4.03 -7.83 -15.96
N ASP A 139 -3.66 -6.71 -16.57
CA ASP A 139 -4.27 -6.19 -17.81
C ASP A 139 -3.96 -7.03 -19.06
N SER A 140 -2.89 -7.84 -19.04
CA SER A 140 -2.63 -8.80 -20.13
C SER A 140 -3.50 -10.06 -20.07
N ALA A 141 -4.26 -10.30 -19.00
CA ALA A 141 -5.11 -11.48 -18.90
C ALA A 141 -6.33 -11.37 -19.84
N LEU A 142 -6.62 -12.44 -20.59
CA LEU A 142 -7.74 -12.47 -21.54
C LEU A 142 -9.07 -12.07 -20.91
N ALA A 143 -9.35 -12.53 -19.69
CA ALA A 143 -10.56 -12.16 -18.95
C ALA A 143 -10.71 -10.64 -18.76
N ILE A 144 -9.60 -9.93 -18.52
CA ILE A 144 -9.58 -8.47 -18.38
C ILE A 144 -9.70 -7.78 -19.74
N GLN A 145 -8.99 -8.29 -20.75
CA GLN A 145 -9.06 -7.74 -22.11
C GLN A 145 -10.48 -7.83 -22.68
N ASP A 146 -11.16 -8.96 -22.48
CA ASP A 146 -12.55 -9.17 -22.90
C ASP A 146 -13.52 -8.26 -22.16
N ALA A 147 -13.29 -8.03 -20.86
CA ALA A 147 -14.10 -7.13 -20.04
C ALA A 147 -13.99 -5.68 -20.50
N MET A 148 -12.75 -5.24 -20.77
CA MET A 148 -12.45 -3.86 -21.18
C MET A 148 -12.62 -3.63 -22.68
N LYS A 149 -12.75 -4.71 -23.46
CA LYS A 149 -12.74 -4.71 -24.93
C LYS A 149 -11.50 -4.01 -25.50
N SER A 150 -10.40 -4.10 -24.76
CA SER A 150 -9.12 -3.49 -25.12
C SER A 150 -7.98 -4.32 -24.54
N GLY A 151 -6.94 -4.50 -25.36
CA GLY A 151 -5.70 -5.12 -24.93
C GLY A 151 -4.71 -4.10 -24.39
N PRO A 152 -3.62 -4.57 -23.76
CA PRO A 152 -2.49 -3.69 -23.46
C PRO A 152 -1.89 -3.10 -24.76
N PRO A 153 -1.20 -1.95 -24.68
CA PRO A 153 -0.53 -1.36 -25.84
C PRO A 153 0.47 -2.33 -26.49
N GLU A 154 0.65 -2.23 -27.81
CA GLU A 154 1.53 -3.10 -28.60
C GLU A 154 2.99 -3.13 -28.07
N ALA A 155 3.45 -2.04 -27.45
CA ALA A 155 4.77 -1.97 -26.82
C ALA A 155 5.00 -3.02 -25.71
N PHE A 156 3.92 -3.64 -25.20
CA PHE A 156 3.97 -4.68 -24.18
C PHE A 156 3.82 -6.10 -24.75
N ASP A 157 3.91 -6.29 -26.07
CA ASP A 157 3.88 -7.63 -26.64
C ASP A 157 4.95 -8.54 -26.02
N GLY A 158 4.61 -9.82 -25.79
CA GLY A 158 5.47 -10.76 -25.08
C GLY A 158 5.67 -10.49 -23.57
N HIS A 159 4.91 -9.56 -22.97
CA HIS A 159 4.97 -9.25 -21.54
C HIS A 159 3.68 -9.60 -20.80
N TYR A 160 3.80 -10.01 -19.53
CA TYR A 160 2.72 -9.87 -18.56
C TYR A 160 2.59 -8.41 -18.18
N VAL A 161 1.39 -7.85 -18.33
CA VAL A 161 1.12 -6.44 -18.07
C VAL A 161 0.30 -6.32 -16.80
N ILE A 162 0.88 -5.67 -15.80
CA ILE A 162 0.22 -5.37 -14.53
C ILE A 162 0.01 -3.86 -14.46
N SER A 163 -1.24 -3.44 -14.27
CA SER A 163 -1.60 -2.05 -14.04
C SER A 163 -1.69 -1.74 -12.54
N VAL A 164 -1.31 -0.52 -12.16
CA VAL A 164 -1.52 0.04 -10.83
C VAL A 164 -2.28 1.35 -10.98
N SER A 165 -3.46 1.43 -10.35
CA SER A 165 -4.33 2.60 -10.41
C SER A 165 -4.73 3.06 -9.01
N GLY A 166 -5.06 4.35 -8.85
CA GLY A 166 -5.49 4.94 -7.57
C GLY A 166 -4.36 5.28 -6.59
N ILE A 167 -3.10 5.00 -6.94
CA ILE A 167 -1.93 5.28 -6.10
C ILE A 167 -1.04 6.30 -6.81
N PRO A 168 -0.75 7.46 -6.20
CA PRO A 168 0.05 8.49 -6.85
C PRO A 168 1.53 8.11 -6.89
N LEU A 169 2.23 8.53 -7.93
CA LEU A 169 3.68 8.50 -7.95
C LEU A 169 4.23 9.59 -7.03
N MET A 170 4.85 9.20 -5.91
CA MET A 170 5.42 10.13 -4.93
C MET A 170 6.93 10.25 -5.11
N GLY A 171 7.37 10.70 -6.29
CA GLY A 171 8.79 10.87 -6.63
C GLY A 171 9.16 12.33 -6.87
N GLY A 172 10.25 12.79 -6.24
CA GLY A 172 10.91 14.06 -6.58
C GLY A 172 10.23 15.33 -6.06
N THR A 173 11.05 16.34 -5.77
CA THR A 173 10.64 17.67 -5.32
C THR A 173 9.50 18.20 -6.18
N ARG A 174 8.35 18.48 -5.54
CA ARG A 174 7.29 19.32 -6.11
C ARG A 174 7.87 20.71 -6.32
N TYR A 175 8.55 20.92 -7.44
CA TYR A 175 8.56 22.27 -8.02
C TYR A 175 7.19 22.41 -8.67
N GLN A 176 6.28 23.00 -7.90
CA GLN A 176 5.04 23.56 -8.38
C GLN A 176 5.40 24.79 -9.22
N GLY A 177 5.94 24.53 -10.42
CA GLY A 177 5.91 25.47 -11.52
C GLY A 177 4.81 24.99 -12.46
N GLU A 178 4.03 25.91 -13.00
CA GLU A 178 3.09 25.67 -14.10
C GLU A 178 3.88 25.29 -15.36
N ASP A 179 4.55 24.13 -15.33
CA ASP A 179 5.22 23.58 -16.50
C ASP A 179 4.13 23.00 -17.39
N ASP A 180 4.02 23.52 -18.61
CA ASP A 180 3.23 22.94 -19.68
C ASP A 180 3.59 21.45 -19.78
N ASP A 181 2.60 20.56 -19.58
CA ASP A 181 2.76 19.10 -19.51
C ASP A 181 3.53 18.54 -20.73
N ASN A 182 3.59 19.30 -21.82
CA ASN A 182 4.26 18.94 -23.06
C ASN A 182 5.70 19.49 -23.24
N SER A 183 6.29 20.07 -22.20
CA SER A 183 7.65 20.61 -22.24
C SER A 183 8.73 19.51 -22.39
N PRO A 184 9.89 19.78 -23.01
CA PRO A 184 11.00 18.83 -23.03
C PRO A 184 11.46 18.39 -21.63
N ALA A 185 11.33 19.26 -20.63
CA ALA A 185 11.68 18.96 -19.25
C ALA A 185 10.69 17.99 -18.57
N SER A 186 9.37 18.16 -18.80
CA SER A 186 8.35 17.25 -18.25
C SER A 186 8.48 15.86 -18.85
N ARG A 187 8.69 15.75 -20.17
CA ARG A 187 8.90 14.45 -20.85
C ARG A 187 10.12 13.68 -20.32
N ARG A 188 11.24 14.39 -20.08
CA ARG A 188 12.45 13.78 -19.49
C ARG A 188 12.19 13.27 -18.08
N ARG A 189 11.50 14.06 -17.26
CA ARG A 189 11.14 13.66 -15.90
C ARG A 189 10.23 12.43 -15.90
N ASP A 190 9.22 12.41 -16.75
CA ASP A 190 8.33 11.25 -16.89
C ASP A 190 9.12 10.01 -17.34
N GLN A 191 10.08 10.15 -18.25
CA GLN A 191 10.97 9.06 -18.65
C GLN A 191 11.82 8.55 -17.48
N ASP A 192 12.47 9.44 -16.73
CA ASP A 192 13.28 9.09 -15.54
C ASP A 192 12.43 8.38 -14.48
N ASP A 193 11.20 8.86 -14.26
CA ASP A 193 10.24 8.28 -13.34
C ASP A 193 9.82 6.86 -13.78
N MET A 194 9.60 6.65 -15.08
CA MET A 194 9.27 5.32 -15.63
C MET A 194 10.46 4.36 -15.58
N ASP A 195 11.68 4.84 -15.84
CA ASP A 195 12.88 4.02 -15.71
C ASP A 195 13.14 3.60 -14.27
N ARG A 196 12.90 4.51 -13.31
CA ARG A 196 12.94 4.17 -11.89
C ARG A 196 11.84 3.19 -11.51
N LEU A 197 10.62 3.39 -12.00
CA LEU A 197 9.50 2.49 -11.75
C LEU A 197 9.82 1.08 -12.26
N LYS A 198 10.39 0.97 -13.45
CA LYS A 198 10.85 -0.29 -14.06
C LYS A 198 11.87 -1.00 -13.16
N GLY A 199 12.92 -0.30 -12.73
CA GLY A 199 13.97 -0.87 -11.88
C GLY A 199 13.53 -1.25 -10.47
N LEU A 200 12.41 -0.68 -9.99
CA LEU A 200 11.84 -0.95 -8.67
C LEU A 200 10.59 -1.84 -8.72
N SER A 201 10.26 -2.40 -9.88
CA SER A 201 9.14 -3.33 -10.06
C SER A 201 9.63 -4.75 -10.28
N VAL A 202 9.11 -5.66 -9.48
CA VAL A 202 9.51 -7.07 -9.45
C VAL A 202 8.27 -7.96 -9.44
N LEU A 203 8.34 -9.03 -10.23
CA LEU A 203 7.39 -10.12 -10.21
C LEU A 203 8.11 -11.39 -9.76
N GLU A 204 7.62 -12.01 -8.69
CA GLU A 204 8.24 -13.18 -8.06
C GLU A 204 7.23 -14.33 -8.00
N VAL A 205 7.65 -15.52 -8.41
CA VAL A 205 6.91 -16.75 -8.12
C VAL A 205 7.40 -17.28 -6.78
N LYS A 206 6.50 -17.46 -5.82
CA LYS A 206 6.87 -17.85 -4.45
C LYS A 206 7.72 -19.13 -4.45
N GLY A 207 8.96 -19.02 -3.98
CA GLY A 207 9.89 -20.15 -3.88
C GLY A 207 10.63 -20.49 -5.19
N ARG A 208 10.56 -19.62 -6.21
CA ARG A 208 11.29 -19.76 -7.47
C ARG A 208 11.98 -18.44 -7.85
N ASN A 209 12.05 -18.17 -9.15
CA ASN A 209 12.71 -17.02 -9.75
C ASN A 209 11.86 -15.75 -9.58
N HIS A 210 12.55 -14.62 -9.66
CA HIS A 210 11.94 -13.32 -9.84
C HIS A 210 12.43 -12.71 -11.15
N VAL A 211 11.63 -11.81 -11.71
CA VAL A 211 11.98 -11.02 -12.89
C VAL A 211 11.69 -9.55 -12.61
N GLN A 212 12.57 -8.68 -13.08
CA GLN A 212 12.33 -7.23 -13.05
C GLN A 212 11.46 -6.82 -14.24
N ALA A 213 10.80 -5.67 -14.13
CA ALA A 213 10.06 -5.14 -15.25
C ALA A 213 11.00 -4.80 -16.42
N GLY A 214 10.59 -5.14 -17.64
CA GLY A 214 11.29 -4.77 -18.88
C GLY A 214 10.83 -3.42 -19.42
N ILE A 215 9.59 -3.03 -19.10
CA ILE A 215 8.94 -1.83 -19.61
C ILE A 215 7.97 -1.27 -18.57
N ALA A 216 7.88 0.06 -18.48
CA ALA A 216 6.89 0.76 -17.68
C ALA A 216 6.40 2.00 -18.42
N GLN A 217 5.08 2.25 -18.39
CA GLN A 217 4.46 3.41 -19.02
C GLN A 217 3.38 4.00 -18.12
N ARG A 218 3.19 5.32 -18.17
CA ARG A 218 2.04 5.99 -17.55
C ARG A 218 0.96 6.19 -18.60
N GLN A 219 -0.24 5.70 -18.32
CA GLN A 219 -1.42 5.97 -19.14
C GLN A 219 -2.16 7.18 -18.56
N VAL A 220 -2.24 8.26 -19.34
CA VAL A 220 -2.72 9.59 -18.87
C VAL A 220 -4.25 9.75 -19.02
N SER A 221 -4.93 8.85 -19.72
CA SER A 221 -6.31 9.07 -20.21
C SER A 221 -7.40 9.17 -19.14
N SER A 222 -7.18 8.78 -17.88
CA SER A 222 -8.25 8.76 -16.86
C SER A 222 -7.76 8.74 -15.40
N GLY A 223 -6.56 9.28 -15.12
CA GLY A 223 -5.88 9.20 -13.83
C GLY A 223 -4.48 8.61 -13.98
N SER A 224 -3.67 8.63 -12.92
CA SER A 224 -2.32 8.03 -12.95
C SER A 224 -2.41 6.50 -12.91
N ILE A 225 -2.63 5.88 -14.07
CA ILE A 225 -2.49 4.44 -14.25
C ILE A 225 -1.06 4.15 -14.70
N PHE A 226 -0.39 3.25 -14.00
CA PHE A 226 0.94 2.79 -14.35
C PHE A 226 0.86 1.38 -14.90
N LEU A 227 1.27 1.18 -16.15
CA LEU A 227 1.39 -0.13 -16.80
C LEU A 227 2.83 -0.61 -16.66
N ILE A 228 3.01 -1.83 -16.16
CA ILE A 228 4.32 -2.41 -15.90
C ILE A 228 4.36 -3.79 -16.58
N GLY A 229 5.34 -3.99 -17.45
CA GLY A 229 5.50 -5.19 -18.26
C GLY A 229 6.65 -6.08 -17.78
N PHE A 230 6.39 -7.37 -17.62
CA PHE A 230 7.36 -8.40 -17.25
C PHE A 230 7.49 -9.44 -18.36
N SER A 231 8.70 -9.83 -18.74
CA SER A 231 8.90 -10.79 -19.85
C SER A 231 8.26 -12.15 -19.56
N LYS A 232 7.39 -12.63 -20.47
CA LYS A 232 6.81 -13.98 -20.39
C LYS A 232 7.84 -15.07 -20.61
N GLU A 233 8.88 -14.78 -21.40
CA GLU A 233 9.97 -15.71 -21.70
C GLU A 233 10.87 -15.96 -20.48
N LEU A 234 11.20 -14.90 -19.73
CA LEU A 234 12.07 -15.00 -18.56
C LEU A 234 11.35 -15.58 -17.33
N LEU A 235 10.03 -15.50 -17.28
CA LEU A 235 9.23 -16.03 -16.17
C LEU A 235 8.00 -16.78 -16.68
N PRO A 236 8.16 -17.96 -17.31
CA PRO A 236 7.01 -18.75 -17.76
C PRO A 236 6.17 -19.18 -16.55
N LEU A 237 4.89 -18.77 -16.53
CA LEU A 237 3.94 -19.08 -15.46
C LEU A 237 3.08 -20.29 -15.82
N SER A 238 2.84 -21.15 -14.83
CA SER A 238 1.92 -22.29 -14.89
C SER A 238 0.90 -22.27 -13.76
N VAL A 239 -0.26 -22.90 -13.95
CA VAL A 239 -1.33 -23.05 -12.94
C VAL A 239 -0.80 -23.63 -11.62
N HIS A 240 0.24 -24.46 -11.68
CA HIS A 240 0.83 -25.13 -10.53
C HIS A 240 1.87 -24.30 -9.76
N ASP A 241 2.21 -23.11 -10.25
CA ASP A 241 3.31 -22.30 -9.69
C ASP A 241 2.90 -21.55 -8.41
N GLY A 242 1.62 -21.63 -8.04
CA GLY A 242 1.11 -21.16 -6.75
C GLY A 242 0.84 -19.65 -6.75
N ASP A 243 1.48 -18.94 -5.81
CA ASP A 243 1.28 -17.50 -5.58
C ASP A 243 2.36 -16.69 -6.28
N VAL A 244 1.93 -15.74 -7.10
CA VAL A 244 2.78 -14.76 -7.76
C VAL A 244 2.65 -13.44 -7.03
N ILE A 245 3.80 -12.92 -6.61
CA ILE A 245 3.92 -11.71 -5.81
C ILE A 245 4.42 -10.61 -6.73
N PHE A 246 3.58 -9.61 -6.94
CA PHE A 246 3.96 -8.37 -7.59
C PHE A 246 4.33 -7.34 -6.53
N THR A 247 5.47 -6.68 -6.68
CA THR A 247 5.90 -5.57 -5.85
C THR A 247 6.38 -4.42 -6.73
N THR A 248 5.96 -3.20 -6.43
CA THR A 248 6.46 -1.99 -7.09
C THR A 248 6.60 -0.84 -6.10
N GLN A 249 7.51 0.09 -6.39
CA GLN A 249 7.69 1.31 -5.61
C GLN A 249 7.38 2.55 -6.45
N LEU A 250 6.27 3.21 -6.13
CA LEU A 250 5.81 4.46 -6.70
C LEU A 250 6.40 5.63 -5.90
N GLY A 251 7.69 5.87 -6.14
CA GLY A 251 8.50 6.87 -5.44
C GLY A 251 8.70 6.48 -3.99
N ARG A 252 7.80 6.92 -3.14
CA ARG A 252 7.83 6.77 -1.68
C ARG A 252 6.84 5.71 -1.16
N LEU A 253 5.93 5.30 -2.03
CA LEU A 253 4.91 4.31 -1.74
C LEU A 253 5.30 2.95 -2.32
N ILE A 254 5.27 1.91 -1.50
CA ILE A 254 5.42 0.52 -1.91
C ILE A 254 4.03 -0.11 -2.05
N VAL A 255 3.82 -0.78 -3.17
CA VAL A 255 2.61 -1.53 -3.48
C VAL A 255 2.98 -2.99 -3.62
N LYS A 256 2.20 -3.86 -2.97
CA LYS A 256 2.39 -5.31 -3.02
C LYS A 256 1.05 -6.00 -3.25
N ALA A 257 0.99 -6.90 -4.24
CA ALA A 257 -0.18 -7.69 -4.57
C ALA A 257 0.19 -9.17 -4.70
N HIS A 258 -0.75 -10.03 -4.35
CA HIS A 258 -0.62 -11.48 -4.38
C HIS A 258 -1.66 -12.06 -5.34
N PHE A 259 -1.21 -12.93 -6.24
CA PHE A 259 -1.99 -13.50 -7.32
C PHE A 259 -1.88 -15.03 -7.28
N LEU A 260 -2.99 -15.70 -6.99
CA LEU A 260 -3.06 -17.16 -6.96
C LEU A 260 -3.37 -17.66 -8.38
N LEU A 261 -2.37 -18.21 -9.07
CA LEU A 261 -2.52 -18.64 -10.47
C LEU A 261 -3.59 -19.71 -10.66
N LYS A 262 -3.78 -20.58 -9.66
CA LYS A 262 -4.85 -21.59 -9.64
C LYS A 262 -6.27 -20.99 -9.66
N GLU A 263 -6.43 -19.72 -9.30
CA GLU A 263 -7.71 -19.00 -9.31
C GLU A 263 -7.84 -18.13 -10.55
N MET A 264 -6.74 -17.86 -11.27
CA MET A 264 -6.70 -17.02 -12.47
C MET A 264 -7.02 -17.83 -13.74
N LEU A 265 -8.09 -18.62 -13.66
CA LEU A 265 -8.56 -19.47 -14.75
C LEU A 265 -9.72 -18.80 -15.49
N TYR A 266 -9.56 -18.69 -16.81
CA TYR A 266 -10.56 -18.19 -17.73
C TYR A 266 -10.84 -19.26 -18.77
N HIS A 267 -12.08 -19.75 -18.83
CA HIS A 267 -12.47 -20.93 -19.63
C HIS A 267 -11.56 -22.14 -19.37
N ASP A 268 -11.29 -22.41 -18.10
CA ASP A 268 -10.45 -23.52 -17.60
C ASP A 268 -8.96 -23.45 -17.98
N GLU A 269 -8.51 -22.35 -18.58
CA GLU A 269 -7.10 -22.10 -18.91
C GLU A 269 -6.51 -20.94 -18.10
N LEU A 270 -5.21 -20.98 -17.84
CA LEU A 270 -4.51 -19.88 -17.16
C LEU A 270 -4.54 -18.63 -18.03
N ALA A 271 -5.14 -17.56 -17.53
CA ALA A 271 -5.16 -16.27 -18.22
C ALA A 271 -4.21 -15.28 -17.56
N VAL A 272 -3.07 -15.01 -18.19
CA VAL A 272 -2.04 -14.06 -17.74
C VAL A 272 -1.35 -13.35 -18.89
#